data_AF-A0AAW0A0E2-F1
#
_entry.id   AF-A0AAW0A0E2-F1
#
_cell.length_a   1.000
_cell.length_b   1.000
_cell.length_c   1.000
_cell.angle_alpha   90.00
_cell.angle_beta   90.00
_cell.angle_gamma   90.00
#
_symmetry.space_group_name_H-M   'P 1'
#
loop_
_entity.id
_entity.type
_entity.pdbx_description
1 polymer ?
#
loop_
_entity_poly.entity_id
_entity_poly.type
_entity_poly.pdbx_seq_one_letter_code
_entity_poly.pdbx_strand_id
1 'polypeptide(L)'
;MGQALVHVFQVLLLGVCFAAQWTVTIAAGPIIDLGYAQYQGSVNTTTNVATFLGVRYATPPLGNLRFRAPQPPQNITGVQQATAFPNGCWQAPPGLSSTNPLRSRALDIGMSEDCLFLNVYYPSDTAGVPIASLPVIAWIHGGGYISGSASIFRGTDIIAQSNRGVVVVAIQYRLGLFGFLPGAEVKNNGALNAGLLDQDFALRWVNKHIAKFGGDPSKVTIWGESAGAGSVLQHIVANDGNTQPQLFRAAITSSTFLPSQYNYNDRIPELLYSEVVSQTGCSSAADSLTCLREIDPVIMVLVNVAINVAAFYGTWTMVPVVDGEFITQRPTLALAHGKVNGEGLLSVTNSFEGTSFVDQSTAATANATQYALELFPNFEDAQAANVGALYANVGSPLSQNDAIMGESIFICPTYYLLDAFAGRSYKGEFAIPPALHGQDQAYYFPSLLVDQPNVVGTLYNNTAFIDAFAQSFTSFAISLDPNIKVDPTTITPAWNKWEAGHTEMLFNKTEQDVPVVKPVMTDETLLNRCRFWQSESQQTAQ
;
A
#
# COMPACT_ATOMS: atom_id res chain seq x y z
N MET A 1 -88.74 19.42 11.16
CA MET A 1 -88.20 18.08 11.49
C MET A 1 -87.42 17.59 10.27
N GLY A 2 -86.09 17.61 10.19
CA GLY A 2 -85.13 18.13 11.17
C GLY A 2 -84.17 17.09 11.76
N GLN A 3 -83.55 16.23 10.94
CA GLN A 3 -82.38 15.39 11.24
C GLN A 3 -81.71 14.98 9.90
N ALA A 4 -80.44 14.60 9.78
CA ALA A 4 -79.20 15.03 10.44
C ALA A 4 -78.04 14.37 9.66
N LEU A 5 -77.24 15.12 8.89
CA LEU A 5 -75.99 14.59 8.32
C LEU A 5 -74.85 14.83 9.31
N VAL A 6 -74.31 13.74 9.87
CA VAL A 6 -73.08 13.77 10.66
C VAL A 6 -71.90 13.61 9.70
N HIS A 7 -71.08 14.65 9.55
CA HIS A 7 -69.76 14.54 8.95
C HIS A 7 -68.71 14.33 10.05
N VAL A 8 -68.00 13.21 9.99
CA VAL A 8 -66.89 12.90 10.89
C VAL A 8 -65.66 13.64 10.40
N PHE A 9 -65.25 14.70 11.11
CA PHE A 9 -63.95 15.32 10.91
C PHE A 9 -62.86 14.51 11.62
N GLN A 10 -62.05 13.77 10.86
CA GLN A 10 -60.74 13.33 11.36
C GLN A 10 -59.78 14.52 11.37
N VAL A 11 -59.35 14.95 12.55
CA VAL A 11 -58.26 15.92 12.71
C VAL A 11 -56.94 15.19 12.52
N LEU A 12 -56.33 15.34 11.34
CA LEU A 12 -54.95 14.91 11.12
C LEU A 12 -54.01 15.92 11.78
N LEU A 13 -53.44 15.55 12.93
CA LEU A 13 -52.33 16.25 13.54
C LEU A 13 -51.06 16.02 12.70
N LEU A 14 -50.78 16.94 11.77
CA LEU A 14 -49.48 17.03 11.10
C LEU A 14 -48.42 17.48 12.10
N GLY A 15 -47.87 16.51 12.85
CA GLY A 15 -46.65 16.70 13.62
C GLY A 15 -45.49 16.98 12.67
N VAL A 16 -45.09 18.24 12.54
CA VAL A 16 -43.90 18.64 11.77
C VAL A 16 -42.67 18.14 12.53
N CYS A 17 -42.21 16.95 12.16
CA CYS A 17 -40.96 16.40 12.65
C CYS A 17 -39.81 17.19 11.99
N PHE A 18 -39.29 18.19 12.70
CA PHE A 18 -38.06 18.88 12.30
C PHE A 18 -36.88 17.92 12.42
N ALA A 19 -36.65 17.14 11.36
CA ALA A 19 -35.38 16.48 11.15
C ALA A 19 -34.32 17.59 10.96
N ALA A 20 -33.53 17.84 12.00
CA ALA A 20 -32.38 18.73 11.92
C ALA A 20 -31.37 18.11 10.94
N GLN A 21 -31.43 18.54 9.68
CA GLN A 21 -30.42 18.20 8.69
C GLN A 21 -29.12 18.90 9.09
N TRP A 22 -28.24 18.15 9.75
CA TRP A 22 -26.87 18.56 10.00
C TRP A 22 -26.14 18.66 8.65
N THR A 23 -26.21 19.83 8.02
CA THR A 23 -25.48 20.14 6.80
C THR A 23 -23.98 20.12 7.09
N VAL A 24 -23.27 19.12 6.57
CA VAL A 24 -21.81 19.07 6.59
C VAL A 24 -21.31 20.27 5.80
N THR A 25 -20.81 21.29 6.51
CA THR A 25 -20.40 22.55 5.89
C THR A 25 -18.96 22.42 5.43
N ILE A 26 -18.79 22.03 4.16
CA ILE A 26 -17.50 22.16 3.47
C ILE A 26 -17.35 23.62 3.05
N ALA A 27 -16.42 24.32 3.66
CA ALA A 27 -16.08 25.70 3.31
C ALA A 27 -14.82 25.75 2.42
N ALA A 28 -14.62 26.89 1.74
CA ALA A 28 -13.37 27.17 1.06
C ALA A 28 -12.23 27.15 2.08
N GLY A 29 -11.19 26.35 1.82
CA GLY A 29 -10.01 26.25 2.66
C GLY A 29 -9.02 27.40 2.43
N PRO A 30 -7.92 27.41 3.19
CA PRO A 30 -6.86 28.40 3.01
C PRO A 30 -6.15 28.21 1.67
N ILE A 31 -5.40 29.24 1.27
CA ILE A 31 -4.46 29.17 0.16
C ILE A 31 -3.08 28.87 0.71
N ILE A 32 -2.46 27.78 0.26
CA ILE A 32 -1.09 27.40 0.58
C ILE A 32 -0.19 27.67 -0.62
N ASP A 33 0.78 28.56 -0.44
CA ASP A 33 1.79 28.90 -1.45
C ASP A 33 2.98 27.96 -1.33
N LEU A 34 3.22 27.11 -2.33
CA LEU A 34 4.35 26.18 -2.37
C LEU A 34 5.62 26.78 -2.99
N GLY A 35 5.53 27.97 -3.59
CA GLY A 35 6.60 28.66 -4.32
C GLY A 35 6.58 28.40 -5.83
N TYR A 36 6.22 27.17 -6.26
CA TYR A 36 5.97 26.86 -7.67
C TYR A 36 4.49 27.02 -8.06
N ALA A 37 3.57 26.84 -7.12
CA ALA A 37 2.14 27.02 -7.32
C ALA A 37 1.46 27.39 -5.99
N GLN A 38 0.32 28.08 -6.09
CA GLN A 38 -0.57 28.34 -4.97
C GLN A 38 -1.79 27.41 -5.10
N TYR A 39 -2.11 26.67 -4.05
CA TYR A 39 -3.27 25.78 -4.02
C TYR A 39 -4.31 26.27 -3.01
N GLN A 40 -5.59 26.14 -3.32
CA GLN A 40 -6.70 26.33 -2.39
C GLN A 40 -7.37 24.99 -2.10
N GLY A 41 -7.36 24.57 -0.84
CA GLY A 41 -8.04 23.36 -0.39
C GLY A 41 -9.49 23.61 0.02
N SER A 42 -10.05 22.63 0.73
CA SER A 42 -11.34 22.75 1.43
C SER A 42 -11.15 22.56 2.94
N VAL A 43 -12.11 23.01 3.74
CA VAL A 43 -12.14 22.70 5.18
C VAL A 43 -13.51 22.19 5.60
N ASN A 44 -13.52 21.07 6.32
CA ASN A 44 -14.72 20.57 7.00
C ASN A 44 -14.78 21.21 8.38
N THR A 45 -15.72 22.14 8.58
CA THR A 45 -15.84 22.90 9.84
C THR A 45 -16.43 22.08 11.00
N THR A 46 -16.93 20.87 10.74
CA THR A 46 -17.43 19.95 11.79
C THR A 46 -16.28 19.14 12.39
N THR A 47 -15.36 18.63 11.56
CA THR A 47 -14.19 17.86 12.02
C THR A 47 -12.95 18.74 12.26
N ASN A 48 -12.98 19.99 11.79
CA ASN A 48 -11.85 20.91 11.72
C ASN A 48 -10.63 20.30 10.99
N VAL A 49 -10.87 19.52 9.93
CA VAL A 49 -9.82 18.99 9.05
C VAL A 49 -9.88 19.72 7.72
N ALA A 50 -8.72 20.22 7.28
CA ALA A 50 -8.52 20.80 5.97
C ALA A 50 -7.93 19.75 5.01
N THR A 51 -8.33 19.81 3.74
CA THR A 51 -7.96 18.84 2.72
C THR A 51 -7.53 19.54 1.43
N PHE A 52 -6.45 19.03 0.84
CA PHE A 52 -5.87 19.48 -0.41
C PHE A 52 -5.73 18.25 -1.31
N LEU A 53 -6.65 18.10 -2.26
CA LEU A 53 -6.74 16.95 -3.14
C LEU A 53 -6.12 17.30 -4.50
N GLY A 54 -5.32 16.41 -5.08
CA GLY A 54 -4.72 16.64 -6.41
C GLY A 54 -3.58 17.66 -6.44
N VAL A 55 -2.77 17.76 -5.38
CA VAL A 55 -1.57 18.61 -5.38
C VAL A 55 -0.50 17.94 -6.24
N ARG A 56 -0.07 18.61 -7.31
CA ARG A 56 0.93 18.08 -8.25
C ARG A 56 2.32 18.14 -7.61
N TYR A 57 2.96 17.00 -7.37
CA TYR A 57 4.33 16.97 -6.82
C TYR A 57 5.42 16.81 -7.89
N ALA A 58 5.07 16.36 -9.10
CA ALA A 58 5.98 16.22 -10.24
C ALA A 58 5.33 16.63 -11.58
N THR A 59 6.16 16.94 -12.58
CA THR A 59 5.72 17.19 -13.96
C THR A 59 5.09 15.91 -14.56
N PRO A 60 4.00 16.02 -15.36
CA PRO A 60 3.38 14.86 -16.02
C PRO A 60 4.40 13.98 -16.76
N PRO A 61 4.44 12.64 -16.53
CA PRO A 61 5.42 11.74 -17.11
C PRO A 61 5.07 11.32 -18.56
N LEU A 62 4.67 12.30 -19.38
CA LEU A 62 4.14 12.11 -20.74
C LEU A 62 5.25 12.08 -21.80
N GLY A 63 5.01 11.34 -22.90
CA GLY A 63 5.89 11.32 -24.08
C GLY A 63 7.34 10.96 -23.73
N ASN A 64 8.29 11.85 -23.98
CA ASN A 64 9.71 11.61 -23.65
C ASN A 64 9.99 11.47 -22.13
N LEU A 65 9.07 11.87 -21.25
CA LEU A 65 9.18 11.61 -19.80
C LEU A 65 8.63 10.23 -19.39
N ARG A 66 7.96 9.51 -20.30
CA ARG A 66 7.58 8.11 -20.07
C ARG A 66 8.83 7.25 -19.88
N PHE A 67 8.79 6.36 -18.90
CA PHE A 67 9.93 5.55 -18.45
C PHE A 67 11.16 6.37 -18.05
N ARG A 68 10.98 7.57 -17.48
CA ARG A 68 12.05 8.36 -16.85
C ARG A 68 11.71 8.68 -15.39
N ALA A 69 12.73 9.02 -14.60
CA ALA A 69 12.58 9.53 -13.25
C ALA A 69 11.71 10.81 -13.23
N PRO A 70 10.87 11.02 -12.20
CA PRO A 70 10.04 12.21 -12.08
C PRO A 70 10.87 13.49 -12.11
N GLN A 71 10.26 14.56 -12.61
CA GLN A 71 10.89 15.88 -12.73
C GLN A 71 10.12 16.91 -11.89
N PRO A 72 10.78 17.98 -11.41
CA PRO A 72 10.10 19.05 -10.68
C PRO A 72 8.86 19.58 -11.42
N PRO A 73 7.77 19.90 -10.70
CA PRO A 73 6.56 20.44 -11.32
C PRO A 73 6.85 21.83 -11.90
N GLN A 74 6.18 22.18 -12.99
CA GLN A 74 6.26 23.52 -13.58
C GLN A 74 5.73 24.59 -12.62
N ASN A 75 6.28 25.81 -12.72
CA ASN A 75 5.72 26.96 -12.01
C ASN A 75 4.39 27.37 -12.67
N ILE A 76 3.33 27.51 -11.87
CA ILE A 76 1.99 27.89 -12.33
C ILE A 76 1.57 29.16 -11.58
N THR A 77 1.17 30.19 -12.33
CA THR A 77 0.68 31.45 -11.78
C THR A 77 -0.79 31.36 -11.37
N GLY A 78 -1.13 31.95 -10.22
CA GLY A 78 -2.51 32.01 -9.72
C GLY A 78 -2.92 30.76 -8.93
N VAL A 79 -4.09 30.86 -8.29
CA VAL A 79 -4.58 29.86 -7.34
C VAL A 79 -5.20 28.67 -8.07
N GLN A 80 -4.63 27.49 -7.85
CA GLN A 80 -5.13 26.21 -8.33
C GLN A 80 -6.11 25.63 -7.31
N GLN A 81 -7.23 25.04 -7.76
CA GLN A 81 -8.18 24.38 -6.86
C GLN A 81 -7.70 22.96 -6.52
N ALA A 82 -7.59 22.65 -5.24
CA ALA A 82 -7.19 21.36 -4.68
C ALA A 82 -8.37 20.72 -3.91
N THR A 83 -9.55 20.68 -4.54
CA THR A 83 -10.83 20.33 -3.89
C THR A 83 -11.48 19.07 -4.44
N ALA A 84 -10.85 18.42 -5.43
CA ALA A 84 -11.31 17.18 -6.04
C ALA A 84 -10.14 16.21 -6.25
N PHE A 85 -10.41 14.91 -6.23
CA PHE A 85 -9.39 13.91 -6.55
C PHE A 85 -8.99 13.98 -8.04
N PRO A 86 -7.71 13.82 -8.37
CA PRO A 86 -7.23 13.70 -9.74
C PRO A 86 -7.51 12.29 -10.29
N ASN A 87 -7.25 12.09 -11.59
CA ASN A 87 -7.22 10.75 -12.19
C ASN A 87 -6.15 9.88 -11.51
N GLY A 88 -6.45 8.60 -11.32
CA GLY A 88 -5.45 7.60 -10.94
C GLY A 88 -4.47 7.32 -12.10
N CYS A 89 -3.31 6.73 -11.78
CA CYS A 89 -2.43 6.21 -12.82
C CYS A 89 -3.08 5.03 -13.56
N TRP A 90 -2.63 4.74 -14.78
CA TRP A 90 -3.00 3.54 -15.53
C TRP A 90 -2.72 2.25 -14.76
N GLN A 91 -3.61 1.27 -14.88
CA GLN A 91 -3.61 0.04 -14.08
C GLN A 91 -3.75 -1.22 -14.95
N ALA A 92 -3.53 -2.38 -14.34
CA ALA A 92 -3.84 -3.70 -14.88
C ALA A 92 -4.44 -4.63 -13.79
N PRO A 93 -5.16 -5.70 -14.17
CA PRO A 93 -5.51 -6.80 -13.26
C PRO A 93 -4.29 -7.70 -12.95
N PRO A 94 -4.29 -8.47 -11.85
CA PRO A 94 -3.23 -9.43 -11.50
C PRO A 94 -3.20 -10.64 -12.45
N GLY A 95 -2.25 -11.56 -12.21
CA GLY A 95 -2.22 -12.89 -12.84
C GLY A 95 -3.50 -13.69 -12.59
N LEU A 96 -4.08 -14.24 -13.65
CA LEU A 96 -5.33 -15.00 -13.63
C LEU A 96 -5.20 -16.43 -14.18
N SER A 97 -3.99 -16.85 -14.57
CA SER A 97 -3.81 -18.10 -15.31
C SER A 97 -3.29 -19.24 -14.42
N SER A 98 -3.89 -20.43 -14.57
CA SER A 98 -3.58 -21.63 -13.78
C SER A 98 -2.25 -22.32 -14.16
N THR A 99 -1.67 -21.90 -15.28
CA THR A 99 -0.28 -22.11 -15.71
C THR A 99 0.17 -20.76 -16.33
N ASN A 100 1.39 -20.58 -16.84
CA ASN A 100 1.85 -19.27 -17.36
C ASN A 100 1.92 -19.23 -18.92
N PRO A 101 0.90 -18.73 -19.67
CA PRO A 101 0.68 -19.10 -21.07
C PRO A 101 0.09 -17.95 -21.94
N LEU A 102 0.79 -16.81 -22.06
CA LEU A 102 0.14 -15.48 -22.09
C LEU A 102 -1.06 -15.20 -23.04
N ARG A 103 -2.21 -14.76 -22.46
CA ARG A 103 -3.24 -13.76 -22.91
C ARG A 103 -4.49 -13.75 -21.98
N SER A 104 -5.46 -12.79 -21.97
CA SER A 104 -5.47 -11.30 -22.06
C SER A 104 -6.94 -10.73 -22.03
N ARG A 105 -7.35 -9.87 -21.08
CA ARG A 105 -8.61 -9.06 -21.16
C ARG A 105 -8.63 -7.85 -20.17
N ALA A 106 -9.29 -6.73 -20.53
CA ALA A 106 -9.16 -5.41 -19.87
C ALA A 106 -10.25 -5.01 -18.84
N LEU A 107 -9.99 -3.92 -18.11
CA LEU A 107 -10.84 -3.28 -17.07
C LEU A 107 -10.99 -1.75 -17.29
N ASP A 108 -11.96 -1.12 -16.62
CA ASP A 108 -12.44 0.25 -16.88
C ASP A 108 -12.51 1.10 -15.58
N ILE A 109 -11.69 2.16 -15.49
CA ILE A 109 -11.62 3.18 -14.41
C ILE A 109 -11.13 4.49 -15.06
N GLY A 110 -11.51 5.66 -14.52
CA GLY A 110 -10.94 6.96 -14.90
C GLY A 110 -9.45 7.07 -14.58
N MET A 111 -8.60 6.80 -15.58
CA MET A 111 -7.14 6.68 -15.46
C MET A 111 -6.42 7.62 -16.45
N SER A 112 -5.15 7.91 -16.17
CA SER A 112 -4.31 8.83 -16.97
C SER A 112 -2.81 8.51 -16.80
N GLU A 113 -1.98 8.88 -17.77
CA GLU A 113 -0.52 8.97 -17.57
C GLU A 113 -0.15 10.21 -16.74
N ASP A 114 -0.91 11.31 -16.89
CA ASP A 114 -0.80 12.45 -16.00
C ASP A 114 -1.51 12.14 -14.68
N CYS A 115 -0.76 11.57 -13.74
CA CYS A 115 -1.25 11.08 -12.46
C CYS A 115 -0.33 11.37 -11.25
N LEU A 116 0.77 12.13 -11.42
CA LEU A 116 1.75 12.40 -10.35
C LEU A 116 1.28 13.50 -9.38
N PHE A 117 0.32 13.12 -8.54
CA PHE A 117 -0.33 13.95 -7.54
C PHE A 117 -0.27 13.33 -6.14
N LEU A 118 -0.47 14.15 -5.12
CA LEU A 118 -0.68 13.70 -3.74
C LEU A 118 -1.85 14.46 -3.11
N ASN A 119 -2.40 13.88 -2.05
CA ASN A 119 -3.47 14.47 -1.26
C ASN A 119 -2.93 14.77 0.15
N VAL A 120 -3.11 16.01 0.64
CA VAL A 120 -2.70 16.41 2.01
C VAL A 120 -3.93 16.64 2.86
N TYR A 121 -3.94 16.06 4.06
CA TYR A 121 -4.96 16.21 5.08
C TYR A 121 -4.29 16.69 6.36
N TYR A 122 -4.82 17.72 7.01
CA TYR A 122 -4.29 18.19 8.28
C TYR A 122 -5.38 18.75 9.21
N PRO A 123 -5.23 18.57 10.53
CA PRO A 123 -6.12 19.20 11.50
C PRO A 123 -5.81 20.69 11.61
N SER A 124 -6.87 21.48 11.73
CA SER A 124 -6.86 22.93 11.87
C SER A 124 -7.55 23.36 13.16
N ASP A 125 -7.20 24.53 13.69
CA ASP A 125 -7.81 25.07 14.92
C ASP A 125 -9.05 25.94 14.64
N THR A 126 -8.96 26.85 13.66
CA THR A 126 -10.04 27.74 13.23
C THR A 126 -9.85 28.07 11.75
N ALA A 127 -10.94 28.00 10.96
CA ALA A 127 -10.97 28.41 9.54
C ALA A 127 -9.85 27.80 8.64
N GLY A 128 -9.36 26.60 8.97
CA GLY A 128 -8.35 25.89 8.18
C GLY A 128 -6.89 26.25 8.47
N VAL A 129 -6.60 27.11 9.45
CA VAL A 129 -5.23 27.40 9.90
C VAL A 129 -4.58 26.11 10.44
N PRO A 130 -3.39 25.68 9.97
CA PRO A 130 -2.79 24.42 10.39
C PRO A 130 -2.33 24.42 11.86
N ILE A 131 -2.56 23.31 12.57
CA ILE A 131 -1.87 23.03 13.83
C ILE A 131 -0.40 22.73 13.51
N ALA A 132 0.53 23.47 14.12
CA ALA A 132 1.95 23.43 13.76
C ALA A 132 2.73 22.28 14.40
N SER A 133 3.78 21.82 13.71
CA SER A 133 4.79 20.86 14.15
C SER A 133 4.28 19.44 14.47
N LEU A 134 3.19 18.99 13.84
CA LEU A 134 2.65 17.64 14.02
C LEU A 134 3.48 16.57 13.28
N PRO A 135 3.63 15.35 13.81
CA PRO A 135 4.11 14.20 13.06
C PRO A 135 3.36 13.98 11.74
N VAL A 136 4.05 13.45 10.74
CA VAL A 136 3.52 13.27 9.39
C VAL A 136 3.45 11.78 9.06
N ILE A 137 2.29 11.30 8.62
CA ILE A 137 2.14 9.98 8.01
C ILE A 137 2.10 10.13 6.50
N ALA A 138 3.10 9.58 5.81
CA ALA A 138 3.12 9.48 4.35
C ALA A 138 2.61 8.09 3.95
N TRP A 139 1.37 8.04 3.46
CA TRP A 139 0.68 6.83 3.03
C TRP A 139 1.03 6.45 1.59
N ILE A 140 1.49 5.22 1.40
CA ILE A 140 1.79 4.59 0.12
C ILE A 140 0.79 3.44 -0.09
N HIS A 141 -0.05 3.53 -1.12
CA HIS A 141 -1.11 2.53 -1.35
C HIS A 141 -0.57 1.19 -1.90
N GLY A 142 -1.28 0.12 -1.57
CA GLY A 142 -1.11 -1.22 -2.16
C GLY A 142 -1.64 -1.35 -3.60
N GLY A 143 -1.78 -2.60 -4.05
CA GLY A 143 -2.23 -2.95 -5.41
C GLY A 143 -1.20 -3.70 -6.27
N GLY A 144 -0.29 -4.46 -5.64
CA GLY A 144 0.68 -5.32 -6.36
C GLY A 144 1.59 -4.59 -7.35
N TYR A 145 1.85 -3.30 -7.14
CA TYR A 145 2.53 -2.37 -8.06
C TYR A 145 1.83 -2.13 -9.42
N ILE A 146 0.66 -2.73 -9.68
CA ILE A 146 -0.06 -2.63 -10.97
C ILE A 146 -1.41 -1.90 -10.89
N SER A 147 -1.95 -1.69 -9.69
CA SER A 147 -3.25 -1.06 -9.45
C SER A 147 -3.24 -0.24 -8.15
N GLY A 148 -4.36 0.40 -7.83
CA GLY A 148 -4.53 1.23 -6.64
C GLY A 148 -4.50 2.73 -6.91
N SER A 149 -4.96 3.53 -5.94
CA SER A 149 -5.03 4.99 -6.06
C SER A 149 -4.99 5.68 -4.71
N ALA A 150 -4.29 6.82 -4.64
CA ALA A 150 -4.30 7.72 -3.48
C ALA A 150 -5.68 8.34 -3.19
N SER A 151 -6.61 8.30 -4.15
CA SER A 151 -7.98 8.80 -3.98
C SER A 151 -8.88 7.89 -3.14
N ILE A 152 -8.47 6.62 -2.94
CA ILE A 152 -9.21 5.61 -2.18
C ILE A 152 -9.03 5.82 -0.66
N PHE A 153 -7.91 6.45 -0.25
CA PHE A 153 -7.47 6.51 1.14
C PHE A 153 -7.65 7.92 1.73
N ARG A 154 -8.76 8.11 2.47
CA ARG A 154 -9.08 9.40 3.09
C ARG A 154 -8.27 9.61 4.37
N GLY A 155 -7.25 10.47 4.32
CA GLY A 155 -6.41 10.81 5.48
C GLY A 155 -7.16 11.44 6.66
N THR A 156 -8.41 11.87 6.48
CA THR A 156 -9.34 12.26 7.57
C THR A 156 -9.49 11.17 8.63
N ASP A 157 -9.43 9.91 8.22
CA ASP A 157 -9.75 8.77 9.06
C ASP A 157 -8.60 8.50 10.05
N ILE A 158 -7.37 8.48 9.55
CA ILE A 158 -6.15 8.44 10.35
C ILE A 158 -6.05 9.67 11.28
N ILE A 159 -6.45 10.87 10.81
CA ILE A 159 -6.48 12.07 11.65
C ILE A 159 -7.45 11.89 12.82
N ALA A 160 -8.62 11.31 12.60
CA ALA A 160 -9.56 10.98 13.68
C ALA A 160 -8.96 9.97 14.67
N GLN A 161 -8.36 8.87 14.18
CA GLN A 161 -7.69 7.85 15.01
C GLN A 161 -6.41 8.34 15.71
N SER A 162 -5.87 9.49 15.31
CA SER A 162 -4.75 10.16 16.00
C SER A 162 -5.20 11.19 17.05
N ASN A 163 -6.50 11.35 17.28
CA ASN A 163 -7.10 12.48 18.01
C ASN A 163 -6.57 13.84 17.52
N ARG A 164 -6.54 14.02 16.18
CA ARG A 164 -5.99 15.21 15.49
C ARG A 164 -4.49 15.47 15.78
N GLY A 165 -3.73 14.40 16.06
CA GLY A 165 -2.31 14.44 16.40
C GLY A 165 -1.33 14.30 15.21
N VAL A 166 -1.79 14.09 13.98
CA VAL A 166 -0.92 13.93 12.79
C VAL A 166 -1.39 14.74 11.57
N VAL A 167 -0.47 14.99 10.64
CA VAL A 167 -0.74 15.35 9.24
C VAL A 167 -0.63 14.08 8.38
N VAL A 168 -1.48 13.93 7.36
CA VAL A 168 -1.47 12.76 6.46
C VAL A 168 -1.25 13.19 5.02
N VAL A 169 -0.36 12.51 4.31
CA VAL A 169 -0.11 12.69 2.88
C VAL A 169 -0.32 11.36 2.17
N ALA A 170 -1.31 11.26 1.28
CA ALA A 170 -1.51 10.07 0.45
C ALA A 170 -0.86 10.29 -0.93
N ILE A 171 0.05 9.39 -1.33
CA ILE A 171 0.90 9.54 -2.53
C ILE A 171 0.36 8.69 -3.68
N GLN A 172 0.17 9.30 -4.86
CA GLN A 172 -0.01 8.56 -6.12
C GLN A 172 1.34 8.36 -6.80
N TYR A 173 1.61 7.16 -7.29
CA TYR A 173 2.81 6.80 -8.04
C TYR A 173 2.46 5.99 -9.30
N ARG A 174 3.34 5.96 -10.32
CA ARG A 174 3.13 5.15 -11.53
C ARG A 174 3.11 3.66 -11.23
N LEU A 175 2.27 2.95 -11.97
CA LEU A 175 1.96 1.53 -11.77
C LEU A 175 2.17 0.73 -13.06
N GLY A 176 2.30 -0.59 -12.90
CA GLY A 176 2.44 -1.55 -13.99
C GLY A 176 3.60 -1.20 -14.92
N LEU A 177 3.41 -1.47 -16.21
CA LEU A 177 4.35 -1.13 -17.27
C LEU A 177 4.82 0.34 -17.21
N PHE A 178 3.95 1.30 -16.85
CA PHE A 178 4.33 2.71 -16.78
C PHE A 178 5.29 3.06 -15.64
N GLY A 179 5.25 2.30 -14.52
CA GLY A 179 6.08 2.51 -13.34
C GLY A 179 7.25 1.53 -13.19
N PHE A 180 7.14 0.32 -13.74
CA PHE A 180 8.01 -0.82 -13.43
C PHE A 180 8.43 -1.61 -14.67
N LEU A 181 8.44 -1.01 -15.87
CA LEU A 181 9.09 -1.60 -17.04
C LEU A 181 10.60 -1.81 -16.76
N PRO A 182 11.12 -3.04 -16.83
CA PRO A 182 12.53 -3.32 -16.55
C PRO A 182 13.35 -3.45 -17.85
N GLY A 183 14.55 -4.02 -17.79
CA GLY A 183 15.40 -4.29 -18.96
C GLY A 183 16.57 -3.30 -19.14
N ALA A 184 17.61 -3.74 -19.83
CA ALA A 184 18.83 -2.97 -20.04
C ALA A 184 18.62 -1.68 -20.84
N GLU A 185 17.71 -1.66 -21.81
CA GLU A 185 17.34 -0.46 -22.57
C GLU A 185 16.75 0.62 -21.64
N VAL A 186 15.93 0.23 -20.66
CA VAL A 186 15.37 1.14 -19.64
C VAL A 186 16.46 1.67 -18.72
N LYS A 187 17.44 0.84 -18.32
CA LYS A 187 18.62 1.31 -17.58
C LYS A 187 19.42 2.35 -18.37
N ASN A 188 19.60 2.15 -19.68
CA ASN A 188 20.49 2.95 -20.51
C ASN A 188 19.89 4.31 -20.96
N ASN A 189 18.59 4.39 -21.27
CA ASN A 189 17.94 5.61 -21.77
C ASN A 189 16.60 5.90 -21.06
N GLY A 190 16.42 5.43 -19.83
CA GLY A 190 15.20 5.60 -19.04
C GLY A 190 15.47 5.75 -17.55
N ALA A 191 14.57 5.22 -16.74
CA ALA A 191 14.78 4.96 -15.34
C ALA A 191 14.00 3.69 -14.97
N LEU A 192 14.70 2.72 -14.40
CA LEU A 192 14.10 1.56 -13.74
C LEU A 192 13.35 2.02 -12.48
N ASN A 193 12.45 1.18 -11.98
CA ASN A 193 11.73 1.43 -10.72
C ASN A 193 11.08 2.82 -10.66
N ALA A 194 10.61 3.34 -11.80
CA ALA A 194 10.09 4.70 -11.94
C ALA A 194 8.94 5.00 -10.95
N GLY A 195 8.13 3.99 -10.59
CA GLY A 195 7.11 4.08 -9.54
C GLY A 195 7.67 4.21 -8.11
N LEU A 196 8.86 3.66 -7.80
CA LEU A 196 9.54 3.93 -6.53
C LEU A 196 10.19 5.32 -6.53
N LEU A 197 10.76 5.74 -7.68
CA LEU A 197 11.33 7.08 -7.83
C LEU A 197 10.27 8.17 -7.72
N ASP A 198 9.04 7.92 -8.18
CA ASP A 198 7.87 8.76 -7.94
C ASP A 198 7.60 8.95 -6.43
N GLN A 199 7.64 7.85 -5.67
CA GLN A 199 7.45 7.89 -4.22
C GLN A 199 8.60 8.62 -3.50
N ASP A 200 9.86 8.37 -3.84
CA ASP A 200 11.02 9.10 -3.30
C ASP A 200 10.88 10.62 -3.59
N PHE A 201 10.49 10.98 -4.81
CA PHE A 201 10.29 12.38 -5.20
C PHE A 201 9.12 13.02 -4.44
N ALA A 202 8.04 12.28 -4.18
CA ALA A 202 6.95 12.70 -3.30
C ALA A 202 7.40 12.86 -1.84
N LEU A 203 8.24 11.97 -1.30
CA LEU A 203 8.80 12.08 0.05
C LEU A 203 9.77 13.28 0.18
N ARG A 204 10.53 13.60 -0.88
CA ARG A 204 11.32 14.84 -0.99
C ARG A 204 10.41 16.08 -1.05
N TRP A 205 9.28 16.01 -1.76
CA TRP A 205 8.26 17.07 -1.73
C TRP A 205 7.71 17.26 -0.31
N VAL A 206 7.38 16.17 0.41
CA VAL A 206 6.90 16.23 1.80
C VAL A 206 7.92 16.94 2.68
N ASN A 207 9.18 16.50 2.68
CA ASN A 207 10.25 17.12 3.46
C ASN A 207 10.42 18.63 3.17
N LYS A 208 10.25 19.04 1.91
CA LYS A 208 10.39 20.44 1.49
C LYS A 208 9.18 21.32 1.78
N HIS A 209 7.97 20.76 1.82
CA HIS A 209 6.71 21.52 1.78
C HIS A 209 5.76 21.29 2.96
N ILE A 210 5.85 20.17 3.70
CA ILE A 210 4.82 19.78 4.66
C ILE A 210 4.69 20.73 5.87
N ALA A 211 5.75 21.46 6.22
CA ALA A 211 5.72 22.54 7.22
C ALA A 211 4.67 23.63 6.92
N LYS A 212 4.34 23.85 5.63
CA LYS A 212 3.29 24.79 5.22
C LYS A 212 1.88 24.29 5.54
N PHE A 213 1.72 22.99 5.78
CA PHE A 213 0.49 22.31 6.18
C PHE A 213 0.52 21.90 7.67
N GLY A 214 1.45 22.47 8.46
CA GLY A 214 1.60 22.18 9.89
C GLY A 214 2.40 20.92 10.24
N GLY A 215 2.88 20.16 9.25
CA GLY A 215 3.66 18.94 9.50
C GLY A 215 5.12 19.23 9.85
N ASP A 216 5.70 18.42 10.73
CA ASP A 216 7.12 18.44 11.07
C ASP A 216 7.89 17.48 10.12
N PRO A 217 8.73 17.99 9.20
CA PRO A 217 9.46 17.15 8.26
C PRO A 217 10.49 16.22 8.94
N SER A 218 10.93 16.52 10.17
CA SER A 218 11.78 15.61 10.95
C SER A 218 11.02 14.41 11.55
N LYS A 219 9.68 14.45 11.51
CA LYS A 219 8.79 13.43 12.08
C LYS A 219 7.91 12.75 11.03
N VAL A 220 8.45 12.56 9.82
CA VAL A 220 7.81 11.75 8.77
C VAL A 220 7.94 10.26 9.10
N THR A 221 6.80 9.58 9.11
CA THR A 221 6.66 8.12 9.17
C THR A 221 6.05 7.67 7.85
N ILE A 222 6.73 6.78 7.13
CA ILE A 222 6.14 6.14 5.93
C ILE A 222 5.27 4.96 6.38
N TRP A 223 4.08 4.82 5.81
CA TRP A 223 3.19 3.69 6.05
C TRP A 223 2.63 3.23 4.71
N GLY A 224 2.65 1.93 4.46
CA GLY A 224 1.90 1.36 3.35
C GLY A 224 1.34 -0.01 3.69
N GLU A 225 0.45 -0.46 2.81
CA GLU A 225 -0.17 -1.79 2.85
C GLU A 225 0.15 -2.56 1.57
N SER A 226 0.28 -3.88 1.63
CA SER A 226 0.54 -4.73 0.45
C SER A 226 1.77 -4.24 -0.34
N ALA A 227 1.66 -3.98 -1.64
CA ALA A 227 2.73 -3.35 -2.43
C ALA A 227 3.16 -1.94 -1.97
N GLY A 228 2.34 -1.26 -1.17
CA GLY A 228 2.73 -0.07 -0.42
C GLY A 228 3.64 -0.41 0.77
N ALA A 229 3.39 -1.52 1.47
CA ALA A 229 4.31 -2.05 2.49
C ALA A 229 5.61 -2.60 1.86
N GLY A 230 5.49 -3.24 0.69
CA GLY A 230 6.64 -3.59 -0.15
C GLY A 230 7.43 -2.35 -0.59
N SER A 231 6.75 -1.28 -0.99
CA SER A 231 7.38 0.02 -1.27
C SER A 231 8.09 0.60 -0.04
N VAL A 232 7.48 0.52 1.14
CA VAL A 232 8.13 0.91 2.41
C VAL A 232 9.41 0.10 2.65
N LEU A 233 9.40 -1.22 2.40
CA LEU A 233 10.61 -2.06 2.41
C LEU A 233 11.67 -1.55 1.41
N GLN A 234 11.28 -1.18 0.18
CA GLN A 234 12.22 -0.60 -0.79
C GLN A 234 12.85 0.71 -0.27
N HIS A 235 12.06 1.63 0.31
CA HIS A 235 12.58 2.88 0.90
C HIS A 235 13.45 2.64 2.14
N ILE A 236 13.19 1.58 2.92
CA ILE A 236 14.06 1.14 4.01
C ILE A 236 15.44 0.74 3.47
N VAL A 237 15.53 -0.08 2.42
CA VAL A 237 16.83 -0.56 1.90
C VAL A 237 17.46 0.37 0.86
N ALA A 238 16.74 1.39 0.40
CA ALA A 238 17.18 2.33 -0.64
C ALA A 238 18.54 2.95 -0.34
N ASN A 239 19.36 3.05 -1.40
CA ASN A 239 20.74 3.55 -1.35
C ASN A 239 21.57 2.90 -0.22
N ASP A 240 21.50 1.58 -0.08
CA ASP A 240 22.16 0.80 0.98
C ASP A 240 21.76 1.20 2.43
N GLY A 241 20.51 1.66 2.62
CA GLY A 241 20.03 2.17 3.91
C GLY A 241 20.64 3.52 4.29
N ASN A 242 21.08 4.30 3.30
CA ASN A 242 21.75 5.59 3.47
C ASN A 242 21.20 6.65 2.49
N THR A 243 19.87 6.80 2.46
CA THR A 243 19.20 7.84 1.66
C THR A 243 19.51 9.21 2.22
N GLN A 244 20.06 10.10 1.38
CA GLN A 244 20.46 11.46 1.79
C GLN A 244 19.68 12.56 1.03
N PRO A 245 19.17 13.60 1.74
CA PRO A 245 18.97 13.63 3.19
C PRO A 245 17.97 12.53 3.63
N GLN A 246 17.96 12.20 4.92
CA GLN A 246 16.95 11.32 5.50
C GLN A 246 15.54 11.84 5.17
N LEU A 247 14.67 10.98 4.63
CA LEU A 247 13.32 11.37 4.21
C LEU A 247 12.23 10.99 5.23
N PHE A 248 12.51 10.05 6.13
CA PHE A 248 11.61 9.57 7.16
C PHE A 248 12.40 9.07 8.39
N ARG A 249 11.78 9.19 9.57
CA ARG A 249 12.31 8.65 10.84
C ARG A 249 11.78 7.27 11.18
N ALA A 250 10.65 6.83 10.60
CA ALA A 250 10.04 5.55 10.94
C ALA A 250 9.26 4.95 9.79
N ALA A 251 9.04 3.64 9.87
CA ALA A 251 8.31 2.86 8.88
C ALA A 251 7.19 2.04 9.54
N ILE A 252 6.09 1.89 8.81
CA ILE A 252 4.98 0.99 9.14
C ILE A 252 4.65 0.14 7.92
N THR A 253 4.55 -1.17 8.11
CA THR A 253 4.23 -2.15 7.07
C THR A 253 3.00 -2.97 7.47
N SER A 254 1.88 -2.75 6.78
CA SER A 254 0.71 -3.64 6.84
C SER A 254 0.82 -4.67 5.70
N SER A 255 1.03 -5.95 6.03
CA SER A 255 1.23 -7.02 5.04
C SER A 255 2.37 -6.71 4.05
N THR A 256 3.62 -6.64 4.57
CA THR A 256 4.87 -6.48 3.78
C THR A 256 4.82 -7.31 2.50
N PHE A 257 5.05 -6.73 1.32
CA PHE A 257 5.01 -7.47 0.05
C PHE A 257 6.38 -7.57 -0.60
N LEU A 258 6.92 -8.79 -0.68
CA LEU A 258 8.21 -9.08 -1.32
C LEU A 258 8.06 -10.21 -2.35
N PRO A 259 7.61 -9.91 -3.59
CA PRO A 259 7.70 -10.85 -4.70
C PRO A 259 9.16 -11.03 -5.14
N SER A 260 9.40 -11.94 -6.09
CA SER A 260 10.71 -12.10 -6.73
C SER A 260 11.20 -10.78 -7.35
N GLN A 261 12.35 -10.31 -6.89
CA GLN A 261 13.00 -9.04 -7.27
C GLN A 261 14.35 -9.32 -7.94
N TYR A 262 14.28 -9.71 -9.22
CA TYR A 262 15.42 -9.98 -10.08
C TYR A 262 16.29 -8.74 -10.34
N ASN A 263 17.54 -8.94 -10.78
CA ASN A 263 18.32 -7.83 -11.36
C ASN A 263 17.66 -7.35 -12.66
N TYR A 264 17.72 -6.06 -12.94
CA TYR A 264 17.04 -5.44 -14.08
C TYR A 264 17.33 -6.08 -15.45
N ASN A 265 18.46 -6.77 -15.58
CA ASN A 265 18.95 -7.45 -16.77
C ASN A 265 19.02 -8.99 -16.65
N ASP A 266 18.40 -9.57 -15.61
CA ASP A 266 18.21 -11.01 -15.54
C ASP A 266 17.20 -11.49 -16.62
N ARG A 267 17.21 -12.79 -16.91
CA ARG A 267 16.36 -13.43 -17.94
C ARG A 267 14.88 -12.99 -17.89
N ILE A 268 14.28 -12.90 -16.71
CA ILE A 268 12.84 -12.65 -16.56
C ILE A 268 12.49 -11.18 -16.88
N PRO A 269 13.14 -10.18 -16.28
CA PRO A 269 13.09 -8.78 -16.72
C PRO A 269 13.30 -8.55 -18.22
N GLU A 270 14.32 -9.15 -18.82
CA GLU A 270 14.60 -9.00 -20.26
C GLU A 270 13.49 -9.63 -21.14
N LEU A 271 12.92 -10.77 -20.73
CA LEU A 271 11.76 -11.36 -21.41
C LEU A 271 10.52 -10.47 -21.32
N LEU A 272 10.27 -9.83 -20.16
CA LEU A 272 9.15 -8.89 -19.98
C LEU A 272 9.33 -7.65 -20.86
N TYR A 273 10.54 -7.09 -20.93
CA TYR A 273 10.84 -5.98 -21.83
C TYR A 273 10.64 -6.38 -23.31
N SER A 274 11.17 -7.53 -23.72
CA SER A 274 11.00 -8.06 -25.07
C SER A 274 9.53 -8.29 -25.44
N GLU A 275 8.69 -8.75 -24.51
CA GLU A 275 7.27 -8.97 -24.77
C GLU A 275 6.51 -7.64 -24.93
N VAL A 276 6.86 -6.61 -24.16
CA VAL A 276 6.33 -5.24 -24.35
C VAL A 276 6.72 -4.69 -25.73
N VAL A 277 8.00 -4.82 -26.12
CA VAL A 277 8.49 -4.39 -27.44
C VAL A 277 7.80 -5.14 -28.59
N SER A 278 7.56 -6.45 -28.40
CA SER A 278 6.84 -7.31 -29.35
C SER A 278 5.38 -6.89 -29.52
N GLN A 279 4.61 -6.80 -28.43
CA GLN A 279 3.17 -6.51 -28.49
C GLN A 279 2.85 -5.06 -28.92
N THR A 280 3.80 -4.13 -28.74
CA THR A 280 3.66 -2.73 -29.22
C THR A 280 4.11 -2.53 -30.67
N GLY A 281 4.73 -3.54 -31.31
CA GLY A 281 5.27 -3.44 -32.67
C GLY A 281 6.63 -2.73 -32.77
N CYS A 282 7.27 -2.42 -31.64
CA CYS A 282 8.56 -1.72 -31.60
C CYS A 282 9.78 -2.58 -31.96
N SER A 283 9.62 -3.88 -32.21
CA SER A 283 10.74 -4.82 -32.49
C SER A 283 11.60 -4.51 -33.72
N SER A 284 11.17 -3.59 -34.60
CA SER A 284 11.94 -3.15 -35.76
C SER A 284 12.59 -1.76 -35.60
N ALA A 285 12.38 -1.10 -34.46
CA ALA A 285 12.98 0.19 -34.15
C ALA A 285 14.46 0.04 -33.77
N ALA A 286 15.30 1.00 -34.18
CA ALA A 286 16.71 1.03 -33.81
C ALA A 286 16.93 1.43 -32.32
N ASP A 287 15.96 2.13 -31.73
CA ASP A 287 15.83 2.36 -30.29
C ASP A 287 14.39 2.01 -29.89
N SER A 288 14.22 0.82 -29.32
CA SER A 288 12.93 0.30 -28.88
C SER A 288 12.32 1.14 -27.75
N LEU A 289 13.11 1.69 -26.83
CA LEU A 289 12.58 2.51 -25.74
C LEU A 289 12.08 3.87 -26.23
N THR A 290 12.74 4.47 -27.22
CA THR A 290 12.25 5.67 -27.89
C THR A 290 10.96 5.37 -28.65
N CYS A 291 10.86 4.24 -29.37
CA CYS A 291 9.60 3.80 -29.96
C CYS A 291 8.47 3.64 -28.92
N LEU A 292 8.73 2.98 -27.78
CA LEU A 292 7.76 2.79 -26.70
C LEU A 292 7.23 4.11 -26.07
N ARG A 293 7.95 5.23 -26.23
CA ARG A 293 7.50 6.58 -25.79
C ARG A 293 6.51 7.22 -26.77
N GLU A 294 6.52 6.83 -28.02
CA GLU A 294 5.63 7.33 -29.08
C GLU A 294 4.31 6.54 -29.16
N ILE A 295 4.27 5.33 -28.60
CA ILE A 295 3.05 4.49 -28.54
C ILE A 295 1.92 5.20 -27.77
N ASP A 296 0.70 5.10 -28.28
CA ASP A 296 -0.49 5.62 -27.61
C ASP A 296 -0.69 4.94 -26.23
N PRO A 297 -0.96 5.69 -25.15
CA PRO A 297 -1.12 5.11 -23.82
C PRO A 297 -2.21 4.03 -23.74
N VAL A 298 -3.29 4.10 -24.53
CA VAL A 298 -4.33 3.08 -24.55
C VAL A 298 -3.80 1.75 -25.10
N ILE A 299 -2.94 1.79 -26.12
CA ILE A 299 -2.25 0.58 -26.61
C ILE A 299 -1.34 0.02 -25.52
N MET A 300 -0.58 0.88 -24.84
CA MET A 300 0.32 0.47 -23.75
C MET A 300 -0.45 -0.15 -22.56
N VAL A 301 -1.64 0.35 -22.24
CA VAL A 301 -2.55 -0.25 -21.24
C VAL A 301 -3.00 -1.64 -21.68
N LEU A 302 -3.39 -1.83 -22.94
CA LEU A 302 -3.79 -3.15 -23.45
C LEU A 302 -2.66 -4.17 -23.38
N VAL A 303 -1.40 -3.76 -23.64
CA VAL A 303 -0.21 -4.59 -23.48
C VAL A 303 0.07 -4.90 -22.00
N ASN A 304 0.03 -3.90 -21.12
CA ASN A 304 0.18 -4.06 -19.67
C ASN A 304 -0.84 -5.05 -19.09
N VAL A 305 -2.10 -4.96 -19.54
CA VAL A 305 -3.17 -5.91 -19.21
C VAL A 305 -2.88 -7.31 -19.74
N ALA A 306 -2.48 -7.42 -21.01
CA ALA A 306 -2.26 -8.72 -21.66
C ALA A 306 -1.11 -9.51 -21.01
N ILE A 307 -0.06 -8.83 -20.57
CA ILE A 307 1.09 -9.42 -19.87
C ILE A 307 0.73 -9.82 -18.43
N ASN A 308 -0.06 -9.01 -17.69
CA ASN A 308 -0.39 -9.36 -16.31
C ASN A 308 -1.44 -10.49 -16.20
N VAL A 309 -2.56 -10.44 -16.93
CA VAL A 309 -3.61 -11.51 -16.91
C VAL A 309 -3.03 -12.90 -17.14
N ALA A 310 -2.02 -12.93 -17.99
CA ALA A 310 -1.28 -14.09 -18.45
C ALA A 310 -0.34 -14.73 -17.42
N ALA A 311 0.06 -13.99 -16.39
CA ALA A 311 0.96 -14.46 -15.35
C ALA A 311 0.29 -15.56 -14.51
N PHE A 312 1.13 -16.27 -13.76
CA PHE A 312 0.67 -17.26 -12.77
C PHE A 312 -0.32 -16.61 -11.80
N TYR A 313 -1.38 -17.33 -11.46
CA TYR A 313 -2.48 -16.81 -10.65
C TYR A 313 -1.98 -16.14 -9.36
N GLY A 314 -2.52 -14.96 -9.06
CA GLY A 314 -2.17 -14.22 -7.83
C GLY A 314 -0.77 -13.63 -7.82
N THR A 315 -0.04 -13.64 -8.95
CA THR A 315 1.27 -12.98 -9.08
C THR A 315 1.20 -11.69 -9.91
N TRP A 316 2.30 -10.94 -9.89
CA TRP A 316 2.46 -9.64 -10.55
C TRP A 316 3.76 -9.63 -11.34
N THR A 317 3.72 -9.11 -12.58
CA THR A 317 4.89 -9.13 -13.48
C THR A 317 5.69 -7.83 -13.46
N MET A 318 5.02 -6.71 -13.23
CA MET A 318 5.59 -5.37 -13.26
C MET A 318 5.87 -4.93 -11.82
N VAL A 319 6.94 -5.47 -11.25
CA VAL A 319 7.36 -5.30 -9.84
C VAL A 319 8.76 -4.66 -9.79
N PRO A 320 9.23 -4.18 -8.62
CA PRO A 320 10.59 -3.68 -8.48
C PRO A 320 11.67 -4.66 -8.93
N VAL A 321 12.77 -4.13 -9.46
CA VAL A 321 14.00 -4.87 -9.80
C VAL A 321 15.18 -4.34 -8.98
N VAL A 322 16.26 -5.12 -8.86
CA VAL A 322 17.56 -4.59 -8.41
C VAL A 322 18.15 -3.77 -9.57
N ASP A 323 18.31 -2.47 -9.38
CA ASP A 323 18.71 -1.50 -10.42
C ASP A 323 20.18 -1.01 -10.29
N GLY A 324 20.83 -1.34 -9.19
CA GLY A 324 22.23 -0.99 -8.88
C GLY A 324 22.46 0.44 -8.39
N GLU A 325 21.41 1.24 -8.20
CA GLU A 325 21.49 2.67 -7.81
C GLU A 325 20.55 3.03 -6.66
N PHE A 326 19.24 2.89 -6.87
CA PHE A 326 18.23 3.08 -5.83
C PHE A 326 18.09 1.80 -5.02
N ILE A 327 17.92 0.66 -5.71
CA ILE A 327 18.00 -0.69 -5.11
C ILE A 327 19.31 -1.35 -5.59
N THR A 328 20.31 -1.28 -4.74
CA THR A 328 21.70 -1.72 -4.97
C THR A 328 21.90 -3.24 -4.97
N GLN A 329 21.05 -3.96 -4.22
CA GLN A 329 21.09 -5.41 -4.02
C GLN A 329 19.70 -5.89 -3.58
N ARG A 330 19.45 -7.21 -3.60
CA ARG A 330 18.17 -7.80 -3.16
C ARG A 330 17.80 -7.39 -1.72
N PRO A 331 16.52 -7.08 -1.43
CA PRO A 331 16.09 -6.67 -0.09
C PRO A 331 16.49 -7.62 1.04
N THR A 332 16.36 -8.94 0.87
CA THR A 332 16.77 -9.91 1.93
C THR A 332 18.23 -9.72 2.35
N LEU A 333 19.13 -9.53 1.38
CA LEU A 333 20.56 -9.35 1.62
C LEU A 333 20.86 -7.97 2.24
N ALA A 334 20.07 -6.95 1.91
CA ALA A 334 20.24 -5.61 2.51
C ALA A 334 19.84 -5.63 3.99
N LEU A 335 18.69 -6.23 4.30
CA LEU A 335 18.21 -6.44 5.67
C LEU A 335 19.18 -7.30 6.49
N ALA A 336 19.68 -8.40 5.94
CA ALA A 336 20.66 -9.27 6.60
C ALA A 336 21.99 -8.55 6.91
N HIS A 337 22.33 -7.49 6.17
CA HIS A 337 23.50 -6.64 6.44
C HIS A 337 23.18 -5.40 7.31
N GLY A 338 21.94 -5.25 7.81
CA GLY A 338 21.52 -4.08 8.59
C GLY A 338 21.47 -2.77 7.79
N LYS A 339 21.41 -2.84 6.46
CA LYS A 339 21.32 -1.68 5.56
C LYS A 339 19.89 -1.12 5.58
N VAL A 340 19.58 -0.28 6.57
CA VAL A 340 18.22 0.25 6.78
C VAL A 340 18.18 1.77 7.07
N ASN A 341 17.33 2.47 6.32
CA ASN A 341 16.88 3.83 6.61
C ASN A 341 15.80 3.82 7.71
N GLY A 342 15.84 4.81 8.61
CA GLY A 342 14.83 5.01 9.65
C GLY A 342 15.19 4.42 11.02
N GLU A 343 14.57 4.95 12.07
CA GLU A 343 14.88 4.74 13.48
C GLU A 343 14.02 3.64 14.12
N GLY A 344 12.79 3.41 13.65
CA GLY A 344 11.90 2.37 14.19
C GLY A 344 10.94 1.78 13.16
N LEU A 345 10.43 0.58 13.47
CA LEU A 345 9.52 -0.19 12.63
C LEU A 345 8.31 -0.73 13.42
N LEU A 346 7.11 -0.60 12.85
CA LEU A 346 5.93 -1.37 13.26
C LEU A 346 5.44 -2.19 12.06
N SER A 347 5.45 -3.52 12.16
CA SER A 347 4.93 -4.39 11.10
C SER A 347 3.75 -5.23 11.59
N VAL A 348 2.70 -5.31 10.78
CA VAL A 348 1.49 -6.09 11.07
C VAL A 348 1.17 -6.95 9.85
N THR A 349 0.74 -8.19 10.05
CA THR A 349 0.28 -9.10 8.97
C THR A 349 -1.14 -9.57 9.27
N ASN A 350 -1.91 -9.88 8.23
CA ASN A 350 -3.16 -10.62 8.34
C ASN A 350 -2.83 -12.13 8.56
N SER A 351 -3.67 -12.90 9.25
CA SER A 351 -3.38 -14.34 9.49
C SER A 351 -3.38 -15.20 8.22
N PHE A 352 -4.17 -14.83 7.20
CA PHE A 352 -4.36 -15.60 5.97
C PHE A 352 -4.02 -14.76 4.72
N GLU A 353 -2.78 -14.23 4.68
CA GLU A 353 -2.29 -13.42 3.56
C GLU A 353 -2.43 -14.11 2.19
N GLY A 354 -2.14 -15.41 2.11
CA GLY A 354 -2.00 -16.10 0.83
C GLY A 354 -3.29 -16.56 0.15
N THR A 355 -4.38 -16.74 0.91
CA THR A 355 -5.62 -17.38 0.41
C THR A 355 -6.25 -16.63 -0.77
N SER A 356 -6.15 -15.29 -0.82
CA SER A 356 -6.65 -14.49 -1.94
C SER A 356 -5.80 -14.56 -3.22
N PHE A 357 -4.61 -15.16 -3.15
CA PHE A 357 -3.62 -15.21 -4.24
C PHE A 357 -3.33 -16.64 -4.72
N VAL A 358 -4.10 -17.62 -4.26
CA VAL A 358 -4.08 -19.01 -4.72
C VAL A 358 -5.37 -19.30 -5.47
N ASP A 359 -5.27 -19.96 -6.64
CA ASP A 359 -6.46 -20.36 -7.41
C ASP A 359 -7.19 -21.50 -6.67
N GLN A 360 -8.18 -21.10 -5.89
CA GLN A 360 -9.05 -21.97 -5.10
C GLN A 360 -9.74 -23.07 -5.94
N SER A 361 -9.82 -22.92 -7.26
CA SER A 361 -10.41 -23.91 -8.17
C SER A 361 -9.45 -25.03 -8.61
N THR A 362 -8.13 -24.80 -8.59
CA THR A 362 -7.11 -25.78 -9.04
C THR A 362 -6.16 -26.21 -7.93
N ALA A 363 -5.90 -25.35 -6.94
CA ALA A 363 -4.94 -25.62 -5.86
C ALA A 363 -5.34 -26.79 -4.93
N ALA A 364 -6.58 -27.26 -4.98
CA ALA A 364 -7.02 -28.46 -4.26
C ALA A 364 -6.37 -29.76 -4.78
N THR A 365 -5.84 -29.78 -6.02
CA THR A 365 -5.13 -30.92 -6.63
C THR A 365 -3.66 -30.66 -6.92
N ALA A 366 -3.22 -29.39 -6.92
CA ALA A 366 -1.81 -29.04 -7.01
C ALA A 366 -1.08 -29.38 -5.70
N ASN A 367 -0.02 -30.19 -5.77
CA ASN A 367 0.82 -30.47 -4.61
C ASN A 367 1.80 -29.31 -4.33
N ALA A 368 2.20 -29.16 -3.07
CA ALA A 368 3.08 -28.09 -2.60
C ALA A 368 4.42 -27.97 -3.38
N THR A 369 4.99 -29.09 -3.81
CA THR A 369 6.22 -29.11 -4.62
C THR A 369 6.01 -28.49 -6.00
N GLN A 370 4.95 -28.89 -6.70
CA GLN A 370 4.62 -28.34 -8.02
C GLN A 370 4.26 -26.85 -7.92
N TYR A 371 3.47 -26.48 -6.90
CA TYR A 371 3.12 -25.08 -6.65
C TYR A 371 4.36 -24.20 -6.41
N ALA A 372 5.37 -24.70 -5.68
CA ALA A 372 6.63 -24.00 -5.47
C ALA A 372 7.44 -23.78 -6.76
N LEU A 373 7.47 -24.75 -7.68
CA LEU A 373 8.11 -24.60 -9.00
C LEU A 373 7.41 -23.57 -9.89
N GLU A 374 6.08 -23.51 -9.81
CA GLU A 374 5.27 -22.57 -10.59
C GLU A 374 5.36 -21.13 -10.04
N LEU A 375 5.42 -20.98 -8.72
CA LEU A 375 5.60 -19.69 -8.03
C LEU A 375 7.02 -19.12 -8.19
N PHE A 376 8.06 -19.97 -8.10
CA PHE A 376 9.47 -19.57 -8.17
C PHE A 376 10.19 -20.21 -9.38
N PRO A 377 10.17 -19.56 -10.57
CA PRO A 377 10.64 -20.15 -11.84
C PRO A 377 12.16 -20.35 -11.97
N ASN A 378 12.92 -20.13 -10.88
CA ASN A 378 14.35 -20.40 -10.75
C ASN A 378 14.65 -21.51 -9.71
N PHE A 379 13.62 -22.12 -9.11
CA PHE A 379 13.80 -23.32 -8.26
C PHE A 379 14.17 -24.54 -9.11
N GLU A 380 15.01 -25.41 -8.57
CA GLU A 380 15.23 -26.76 -9.08
C GLU A 380 14.36 -27.76 -8.28
N ASP A 381 14.27 -29.00 -8.76
CA ASP A 381 13.47 -30.05 -8.14
C ASP A 381 13.81 -30.27 -6.64
N ALA A 382 15.06 -30.02 -6.24
CA ALA A 382 15.52 -30.17 -4.87
C ALA A 382 14.92 -29.12 -3.91
N GLN A 383 14.94 -27.83 -4.28
CA GLN A 383 14.32 -26.76 -3.49
C GLN A 383 12.81 -26.99 -3.35
N ALA A 384 12.15 -27.33 -4.46
CA ALA A 384 10.71 -27.59 -4.47
C ALA A 384 10.31 -28.86 -3.69
N ALA A 385 11.14 -29.89 -3.68
CA ALA A 385 10.96 -31.06 -2.82
C ALA A 385 11.11 -30.69 -1.33
N ASN A 386 12.05 -29.81 -0.98
CA ASN A 386 12.20 -29.29 0.38
C ASN A 386 10.95 -28.50 0.82
N VAL A 387 10.38 -27.65 -0.03
CA VAL A 387 9.09 -26.98 0.25
C VAL A 387 7.98 -28.01 0.48
N GLY A 388 7.84 -29.01 -0.39
CA GLY A 388 6.82 -30.05 -0.24
C GLY A 388 6.94 -30.80 1.09
N ALA A 389 8.16 -31.14 1.52
CA ALA A 389 8.41 -31.78 2.82
C ALA A 389 8.11 -30.84 4.01
N LEU A 390 8.46 -29.56 3.88
CA LEU A 390 8.30 -28.54 4.92
C LEU A 390 6.82 -28.19 5.20
N TYR A 391 5.98 -28.19 4.15
CA TYR A 391 4.55 -27.87 4.25
C TYR A 391 3.65 -29.11 4.40
N ALA A 392 4.19 -30.34 4.35
CA ALA A 392 3.41 -31.58 4.36
C ALA A 392 2.37 -31.72 5.51
N ASN A 393 2.60 -31.08 6.65
CA ASN A 393 1.73 -31.12 7.83
C ASN A 393 0.82 -29.89 8.00
N VAL A 394 0.83 -28.93 7.07
CA VAL A 394 0.05 -27.67 7.16
C VAL A 394 -1.44 -27.87 6.80
N GLY A 395 -1.82 -29.07 6.36
CA GLY A 395 -3.21 -29.48 6.15
C GLY A 395 -3.46 -29.99 4.74
N SER A 396 -4.58 -29.59 4.15
CA SER A 396 -4.94 -29.94 2.76
C SER A 396 -3.95 -29.33 1.74
N PRO A 397 -3.85 -29.86 0.50
CA PRO A 397 -3.01 -29.26 -0.54
C PRO A 397 -3.31 -27.77 -0.76
N LEU A 398 -4.58 -27.38 -0.70
CA LEU A 398 -5.00 -25.98 -0.74
C LEU A 398 -4.40 -25.17 0.42
N SER A 399 -4.54 -25.67 1.66
CA SER A 399 -3.96 -25.03 2.86
C SER A 399 -2.44 -24.92 2.79
N GLN A 400 -1.76 -25.88 2.15
CA GLN A 400 -0.32 -25.85 1.92
C GLN A 400 0.05 -24.74 0.92
N ASN A 401 -0.67 -24.63 -0.19
CA ASN A 401 -0.41 -23.61 -1.22
C ASN A 401 -0.73 -22.20 -0.70
N ASP A 402 -1.85 -22.02 0.02
CA ASP A 402 -2.21 -20.79 0.73
C ASP A 402 -1.09 -20.36 1.70
N ALA A 403 -0.54 -21.29 2.47
CA ALA A 403 0.55 -21.03 3.40
C ALA A 403 1.88 -20.74 2.68
N ILE A 404 2.21 -21.44 1.59
CA ILE A 404 3.42 -21.14 0.79
C ILE A 404 3.35 -19.72 0.23
N MET A 405 2.24 -19.33 -0.37
CA MET A 405 2.03 -17.98 -0.91
C MET A 405 2.07 -16.92 0.22
N GLY A 406 1.29 -17.13 1.28
CA GLY A 406 1.21 -16.19 2.40
C GLY A 406 2.56 -16.00 3.09
N GLU A 407 3.27 -17.08 3.36
CA GLU A 407 4.53 -17.04 4.10
C GLU A 407 5.70 -16.54 3.26
N SER A 408 5.91 -17.08 2.05
CA SER A 408 7.06 -16.70 1.23
C SER A 408 6.99 -15.25 0.73
N ILE A 409 5.79 -14.72 0.43
CA ILE A 409 5.61 -13.41 -0.18
C ILE A 409 5.25 -12.31 0.84
N PHE A 410 4.64 -12.65 1.98
CA PHE A 410 4.12 -11.65 2.94
C PHE A 410 4.59 -11.80 4.39
N ILE A 411 4.38 -12.96 5.01
CA ILE A 411 4.60 -13.14 6.45
C ILE A 411 6.09 -13.24 6.77
N CYS A 412 6.87 -14.04 6.03
CA CYS A 412 8.30 -14.21 6.30
C CYS A 412 9.15 -12.95 6.01
N PRO A 413 8.92 -12.18 4.93
CA PRO A 413 9.55 -10.89 4.71
C PRO A 413 9.41 -9.90 5.88
N THR A 414 8.33 -10.00 6.64
CA THR A 414 8.13 -9.20 7.85
C THR A 414 9.17 -9.52 8.94
N TYR A 415 9.55 -10.78 9.16
CA TYR A 415 10.55 -11.11 10.18
C TYR A 415 11.95 -10.60 9.82
N TYR A 416 12.33 -10.62 8.54
CA TYR A 416 13.61 -10.06 8.09
C TYR A 416 13.70 -8.56 8.36
N LEU A 417 12.59 -7.83 8.21
CA LEU A 417 12.46 -6.42 8.56
C LEU A 417 12.58 -6.20 10.08
N LEU A 418 11.89 -7.00 10.89
CA LEU A 418 11.91 -6.88 12.35
C LEU A 418 13.32 -7.12 12.92
N ASP A 419 14.06 -8.09 12.37
CA ASP A 419 15.43 -8.43 12.77
C ASP A 419 16.42 -7.32 12.38
N ALA A 420 16.28 -6.73 11.18
CA ALA A 420 17.10 -5.57 10.77
C ALA A 420 16.83 -4.30 11.61
N PHE A 421 15.69 -4.26 12.31
CA PHE A 421 15.33 -3.25 13.30
C PHE A 421 15.35 -3.82 14.74
N ALA A 422 16.29 -4.72 15.06
CA ALA A 422 16.54 -5.20 16.42
C ALA A 422 16.59 -4.05 17.45
N GLY A 423 16.04 -4.27 18.65
CA GLY A 423 15.89 -3.28 19.71
C GLY A 423 14.90 -2.13 19.45
N ARG A 424 14.28 -2.04 18.27
CA ARG A 424 13.45 -0.90 17.82
C ARG A 424 12.32 -1.27 16.84
N SER A 425 11.89 -2.53 16.85
CA SER A 425 10.80 -3.08 16.03
C SER A 425 9.69 -3.70 16.85
N TYR A 426 8.46 -3.66 16.32
CA TYR A 426 7.25 -4.25 16.92
C TYR A 426 6.48 -5.05 15.87
N LYS A 427 6.00 -6.24 16.22
CA LYS A 427 5.17 -7.12 15.36
C LYS A 427 3.75 -7.24 15.89
N GLY A 428 2.76 -7.22 14.99
CA GLY A 428 1.37 -7.57 15.29
C GLY A 428 0.78 -8.53 14.26
N GLU A 429 -0.34 -9.15 14.62
CA GLU A 429 -1.11 -10.04 13.77
C GLU A 429 -2.59 -9.63 13.81
N PHE A 430 -3.17 -9.32 12.66
CA PHE A 430 -4.61 -9.13 12.48
C PHE A 430 -5.26 -10.48 12.17
N ALA A 431 -6.12 -10.93 13.08
CA ALA A 431 -6.66 -12.29 13.09
C ALA A 431 -8.20 -12.35 13.20
N ILE A 432 -8.90 -11.24 12.96
CA ILE A 432 -10.38 -11.23 12.89
C ILE A 432 -10.83 -12.02 11.66
N PRO A 433 -11.55 -13.15 11.81
CA PRO A 433 -11.90 -14.00 10.67
C PRO A 433 -12.75 -13.26 9.61
N PRO A 434 -12.47 -13.45 8.30
CA PRO A 434 -11.55 -14.45 7.74
C PRO A 434 -10.07 -14.03 7.67
N ALA A 435 -9.69 -12.84 8.15
CA ALA A 435 -8.30 -12.34 8.23
C ALA A 435 -7.49 -12.54 6.92
N LEU A 436 -8.13 -12.24 5.79
CA LEU A 436 -7.51 -12.24 4.46
C LEU A 436 -6.68 -10.97 4.26
N HIS A 437 -5.78 -11.00 3.28
CA HIS A 437 -4.95 -9.85 2.89
C HIS A 437 -5.77 -8.56 2.71
N GLY A 438 -5.34 -7.48 3.36
CA GLY A 438 -5.94 -6.15 3.26
C GLY A 438 -7.26 -5.94 4.01
N GLN A 439 -7.78 -6.95 4.74
CA GLN A 439 -9.00 -6.76 5.53
C GLN A 439 -8.80 -5.87 6.76
N ASP A 440 -7.56 -5.68 7.20
CA ASP A 440 -7.16 -4.73 8.22
C ASP A 440 -7.35 -3.26 7.80
N GLN A 441 -7.32 -2.96 6.49
CA GLN A 441 -7.36 -1.59 5.97
C GLN A 441 -8.54 -0.76 6.48
N ALA A 442 -9.73 -1.36 6.59
CA ALA A 442 -10.94 -0.65 6.99
C ALA A 442 -11.00 -0.25 8.48
N TYR A 443 -10.06 -0.72 9.30
CA TYR A 443 -9.97 -0.30 10.69
C TYR A 443 -9.27 1.06 10.83
N TYR A 444 -8.28 1.35 9.98
CA TYR A 444 -7.59 2.66 9.93
C TYR A 444 -8.06 3.57 8.78
N PHE A 445 -8.79 3.03 7.79
CA PHE A 445 -9.56 3.78 6.79
C PHE A 445 -11.04 3.31 6.71
N PRO A 446 -11.87 3.54 7.75
CA PRO A 446 -13.31 3.23 7.72
C PRO A 446 -14.09 3.82 6.53
N SER A 447 -13.60 4.86 5.86
CA SER A 447 -14.16 5.35 4.58
C SER A 447 -14.26 4.27 3.50
N LEU A 448 -13.39 3.26 3.52
CA LEU A 448 -13.40 2.14 2.57
C LEU A 448 -14.72 1.33 2.63
N LEU A 449 -15.41 1.30 3.78
CA LEU A 449 -16.70 0.62 3.92
C LEU A 449 -17.82 1.32 3.14
N VAL A 450 -17.67 2.62 2.87
CA VAL A 450 -18.61 3.43 2.07
C VAL A 450 -18.20 3.41 0.60
N ASP A 451 -16.91 3.55 0.31
CA ASP A 451 -16.40 3.68 -1.05
C ASP A 451 -16.24 2.33 -1.78
N GLN A 452 -15.92 1.27 -1.05
CA GLN A 452 -15.57 -0.06 -1.56
C GLN A 452 -16.21 -1.21 -0.73
N PRO A 453 -17.54 -1.18 -0.44
CA PRO A 453 -18.20 -2.15 0.45
C PRO A 453 -18.03 -3.61 0.03
N ASN A 454 -17.91 -3.87 -1.28
CA ASN A 454 -17.75 -5.21 -1.83
C ASN A 454 -16.32 -5.77 -1.70
N VAL A 455 -15.32 -4.92 -1.44
CA VAL A 455 -13.90 -5.31 -1.35
C VAL A 455 -13.51 -5.62 0.09
N VAL A 456 -13.97 -4.79 1.03
CA VAL A 456 -13.65 -4.93 2.47
C VAL A 456 -14.41 -6.10 3.11
N GLY A 457 -15.66 -6.32 2.71
CA GLY A 457 -16.57 -7.24 3.40
C GLY A 457 -17.10 -6.70 4.72
N THR A 458 -17.54 -7.59 5.61
CA THR A 458 -18.19 -7.21 6.88
C THR A 458 -17.16 -6.90 7.96
N LEU A 459 -17.05 -5.63 8.38
CA LEU A 459 -16.24 -5.23 9.53
C LEU A 459 -16.75 -5.89 10.83
N TYR A 460 -15.83 -6.40 11.65
CA TYR A 460 -16.13 -6.65 13.07
C TYR A 460 -16.24 -5.31 13.80
N ASN A 461 -17.47 -4.79 13.86
CA ASN A 461 -17.80 -3.48 14.41
C ASN A 461 -17.81 -3.50 15.95
N ASN A 462 -16.62 -3.42 16.55
CA ASN A 462 -16.44 -3.28 17.99
C ASN A 462 -15.48 -2.12 18.28
N THR A 463 -15.98 -1.05 18.90
CA THR A 463 -15.20 0.18 19.17
C THR A 463 -13.90 -0.09 19.94
N ALA A 464 -13.95 -0.88 21.01
CA ALA A 464 -12.76 -1.18 21.81
C ALA A 464 -11.68 -1.94 21.01
N PHE A 465 -12.09 -2.81 20.08
CA PHE A 465 -11.17 -3.46 19.15
C PHE A 465 -10.61 -2.49 18.11
N ILE A 466 -11.48 -1.71 17.45
CA ILE A 466 -11.12 -0.74 16.40
C ILE A 466 -10.10 0.27 16.96
N ASP A 467 -10.38 0.83 18.13
CA ASP A 467 -9.50 1.78 18.80
C ASP A 467 -8.16 1.13 19.18
N ALA A 468 -8.18 -0.07 19.76
CA ALA A 468 -6.95 -0.78 20.12
C ALA A 468 -6.05 -1.08 18.90
N PHE A 469 -6.64 -1.46 17.77
CA PHE A 469 -5.91 -1.74 16.54
C PHE A 469 -5.43 -0.45 15.85
N ALA A 470 -6.37 0.40 15.43
CA ALA A 470 -6.08 1.58 14.60
C ALA A 470 -5.22 2.62 15.33
N GLN A 471 -5.47 2.87 16.62
CA GLN A 471 -4.70 3.86 17.37
C GLN A 471 -3.28 3.37 17.72
N SER A 472 -2.98 2.07 17.63
CA SER A 472 -1.60 1.60 17.84
C SER A 472 -0.66 2.10 16.75
N PHE A 473 -1.12 2.15 15.50
CA PHE A 473 -0.35 2.70 14.38
C PHE A 473 -0.09 4.20 14.52
N THR A 474 -1.11 4.98 14.94
CA THR A 474 -0.96 6.43 15.16
C THR A 474 -0.10 6.72 16.39
N SER A 475 -0.25 5.96 17.49
CA SER A 475 0.59 6.04 18.69
C SER A 475 2.07 5.83 18.34
N PHE A 476 2.38 4.79 17.54
CA PHE A 476 3.74 4.56 17.04
C PHE A 476 4.21 5.69 16.10
N ALA A 477 3.40 6.12 15.13
CA ALA A 477 3.80 7.20 14.22
C ALA A 477 4.12 8.53 14.94
N ILE A 478 3.41 8.82 16.04
CA ILE A 478 3.62 10.01 16.88
C ILE A 478 4.88 9.88 17.74
N SER A 479 5.09 8.74 18.39
CA SER A 479 6.02 8.59 19.53
C SER A 479 7.21 7.65 19.32
N LEU A 480 7.18 6.84 18.25
CA LEU A 480 8.04 5.67 18.01
C LEU A 480 7.83 4.48 18.96
N ASP A 481 6.77 4.49 19.78
CA ASP A 481 6.40 3.40 20.70
C ASP A 481 4.88 3.21 20.77
N PRO A 482 4.30 2.07 20.33
CA PRO A 482 2.86 1.84 20.40
C PRO A 482 2.32 1.84 21.85
N ASN A 483 3.19 1.75 22.87
CA ASN A 483 2.80 1.85 24.28
C ASN A 483 2.47 3.29 24.73
N ILE A 484 2.91 4.32 24.00
CA ILE A 484 2.59 5.72 24.27
C ILE A 484 1.28 6.05 23.55
N LYS A 485 0.19 5.59 24.15
CA LYS A 485 -1.17 5.60 23.59
C LYS A 485 -1.72 6.99 23.32
N VAL A 486 -2.39 7.15 22.17
CA VAL A 486 -3.25 8.30 21.84
C VAL A 486 -4.41 8.43 22.83
N ASP A 487 -5.16 7.35 23.06
CA ASP A 487 -6.14 7.25 24.14
C ASP A 487 -5.65 6.23 25.21
N PRO A 488 -5.37 6.68 26.46
CA PRO A 488 -4.88 5.81 27.52
C PRO A 488 -5.90 4.74 27.96
N THR A 489 -7.17 4.86 27.59
CA THR A 489 -8.25 3.92 27.92
C THR A 489 -8.37 2.73 26.95
N THR A 490 -7.64 2.76 25.83
CA THR A 490 -7.58 1.64 24.87
C THR A 490 -7.19 0.32 25.53
N ILE A 491 -7.82 -0.78 25.11
CA ILE A 491 -7.60 -2.12 25.70
C ILE A 491 -6.23 -2.75 25.34
N THR A 492 -5.43 -2.13 24.47
CA THR A 492 -4.11 -2.64 24.06
C THR A 492 -3.21 -2.80 25.30
N PRO A 493 -2.74 -4.02 25.62
CA PRO A 493 -1.80 -4.23 26.71
C PRO A 493 -0.39 -3.77 26.31
N ALA A 494 0.59 -3.95 27.20
CA ALA A 494 1.98 -3.66 26.88
C ALA A 494 2.44 -4.46 25.65
N TRP A 495 2.95 -3.77 24.65
CA TRP A 495 3.47 -4.33 23.40
C TRP A 495 4.98 -4.38 23.49
N ASN A 496 5.52 -5.59 23.63
CA ASN A 496 6.96 -5.81 23.65
C ASN A 496 7.59 -5.57 22.28
N LYS A 497 8.85 -5.16 22.27
CA LYS A 497 9.68 -5.14 21.06
C LYS A 497 9.96 -6.57 20.60
N TRP A 498 10.12 -6.78 19.30
CA TRP A 498 10.29 -8.09 18.67
C TRP A 498 11.38 -8.97 19.34
N GLU A 499 12.56 -8.39 19.56
CA GLU A 499 13.72 -9.04 20.18
C GLU A 499 13.45 -9.60 21.59
N ALA A 500 12.43 -9.07 22.29
CA ALA A 500 12.02 -9.53 23.62
C ALA A 500 11.16 -10.80 23.54
N GLY A 501 11.76 -11.89 23.04
CA GLY A 501 11.17 -13.23 23.04
C GLY A 501 10.30 -13.58 21.82
N HIS A 502 10.52 -12.91 20.67
CA HIS A 502 9.76 -13.13 19.43
C HIS A 502 8.25 -13.05 19.65
N THR A 503 7.82 -12.02 20.39
CA THR A 503 6.42 -11.79 20.70
C THR A 503 5.77 -10.81 19.74
N GLU A 504 4.50 -11.05 19.43
CA GLU A 504 3.66 -10.18 18.62
C GLU A 504 2.32 -9.88 19.28
N MET A 505 1.70 -8.74 18.93
CA MET A 505 0.37 -8.39 19.41
C MET A 505 -0.70 -9.03 18.51
N LEU A 506 -1.42 -10.01 19.05
CA LEU A 506 -2.56 -10.63 18.39
C LEU A 506 -3.80 -9.75 18.55
N PHE A 507 -4.44 -9.43 17.43
CA PHE A 507 -5.73 -8.73 17.33
C PHE A 507 -6.80 -9.68 16.78
N ASN A 508 -7.57 -10.30 17.67
CA ASN A 508 -8.59 -11.29 17.35
C ASN A 508 -9.89 -11.03 18.16
N LYS A 509 -10.84 -11.96 18.11
CA LYS A 509 -12.06 -12.02 18.91
C LYS A 509 -12.34 -13.45 19.38
N THR A 510 -13.18 -13.62 20.40
CA THR A 510 -13.68 -14.95 20.79
C THR A 510 -14.83 -15.40 19.88
N GLU A 511 -15.24 -16.67 19.98
CA GLU A 511 -16.47 -17.19 19.37
C GLU A 511 -17.74 -16.45 19.80
N GLN A 512 -17.71 -15.74 20.93
CA GLN A 512 -18.80 -14.92 21.47
C GLN A 512 -18.64 -13.42 21.10
N ASP A 513 -17.88 -13.11 20.04
CA ASP A 513 -17.64 -11.76 19.52
C ASP A 513 -17.03 -10.77 20.55
N VAL A 514 -16.28 -11.27 21.55
CA VAL A 514 -15.55 -10.43 22.52
C VAL A 514 -14.14 -10.12 21.99
N PRO A 515 -13.64 -8.86 22.04
CA PRO A 515 -12.29 -8.52 21.59
C PRO A 515 -11.20 -9.29 22.34
N VAL A 516 -10.18 -9.72 21.62
CA VAL A 516 -8.96 -10.35 22.15
C VAL A 516 -7.76 -9.58 21.61
N VAL A 517 -7.20 -8.70 22.44
CA VAL A 517 -5.96 -7.97 22.13
C VAL A 517 -4.92 -8.37 23.18
N LYS A 518 -3.90 -9.14 22.78
CA LYS A 518 -2.90 -9.71 23.71
C LYS A 518 -1.56 -10.01 23.04
N PRO A 519 -0.43 -9.93 23.76
CA PRO A 519 0.82 -10.48 23.28
C PRO A 519 0.72 -12.01 23.18
N VAL A 520 1.30 -12.56 22.12
CA VAL A 520 1.55 -13.99 21.91
C VAL A 520 3.01 -14.19 21.50
N MET A 521 3.53 -15.41 21.63
CA MET A 521 4.80 -15.78 20.98
C MET A 521 4.49 -16.23 19.55
N THR A 522 5.29 -15.82 18.58
CA THR A 522 5.21 -16.37 17.21
C THR A 522 5.50 -17.87 17.23
N ASP A 523 4.80 -18.64 16.39
CA ASP A 523 5.02 -20.08 16.26
C ASP A 523 6.45 -20.37 15.75
N GLU A 524 7.23 -21.10 16.54
CA GLU A 524 8.59 -21.51 16.16
C GLU A 524 8.59 -22.37 14.87
N THR A 525 7.49 -23.07 14.58
CA THR A 525 7.31 -23.81 13.32
C THR A 525 7.24 -22.85 12.12
N LEU A 526 6.55 -21.71 12.26
CA LEU A 526 6.53 -20.64 11.25
C LEU A 526 7.92 -20.00 11.12
N LEU A 527 8.60 -19.69 12.23
CA LEU A 527 9.97 -19.14 12.19
C LEU A 527 10.96 -20.10 11.51
N ASN A 528 10.81 -21.42 11.69
CA ASN A 528 11.57 -22.42 10.93
C ASN A 528 11.31 -22.34 9.42
N ARG A 529 10.04 -22.17 8.99
CA ARG A 529 9.70 -21.99 7.57
C ARG A 529 10.26 -20.69 7.00
N CYS A 530 10.20 -19.60 7.78
CA CYS A 530 10.76 -18.32 7.36
C CYS A 530 12.30 -18.31 7.26
N ARG A 531 13.01 -19.08 8.10
CA ARG A 531 14.46 -19.30 7.95
C ARG A 531 14.79 -20.12 6.69
N PHE A 532 13.96 -21.09 6.32
CA PHE A 532 14.10 -21.79 5.04
C PHE A 532 13.94 -20.82 3.85
N TRP A 533 12.86 -20.03 3.80
CA TRP A 533 12.67 -19.04 2.71
C TRP A 533 13.82 -18.02 2.63
N GLN A 534 14.38 -17.61 3.77
CA GLN A 534 15.53 -16.70 3.81
C GLN A 534 16.78 -17.37 3.20
N SER A 535 16.98 -18.67 3.43
CA SER A 535 18.10 -19.43 2.88
C SER A 535 17.99 -19.67 1.37
N GLU A 536 16.77 -19.75 0.84
CA GLU A 536 16.49 -19.88 -0.60
C GLU A 536 16.28 -18.51 -1.31
N SER A 537 16.56 -17.39 -0.63
CA SER A 537 16.37 -16.02 -1.16
C SER A 537 17.09 -15.73 -2.48
N GLN A 538 18.18 -16.44 -2.78
CA GLN A 538 18.84 -16.35 -4.08
C GLN A 538 18.03 -17.01 -5.21
N GLN A 539 17.33 -18.10 -4.91
CA GLN A 539 16.55 -18.91 -5.82
C GLN A 539 15.14 -18.33 -6.01
N THR A 540 14.53 -17.80 -4.95
CA THR A 540 13.29 -16.99 -5.05
C THR A 540 13.55 -15.60 -5.64
N ALA A 541 14.81 -15.15 -5.65
CA ALA A 541 15.26 -13.81 -6.02
C ALA A 541 14.69 -12.69 -5.14
N GLN A 542 14.53 -12.92 -3.83
CA GLN A 542 14.06 -11.94 -2.83
C GLN A 542 15.22 -11.27 -2.08
#